data_AF-A0A7S3H032-F1
#
_entry.id   AF-A0A7S3H032-F1
#
_cell.length_a   1.000
_cell.length_b   1.000
_cell.length_c   1.000
_cell.angle_alpha   90.00
_cell.angle_beta   90.00
_cell.angle_gamma   90.00
#
_symmetry.space_group_name_H-M   'P 1'
#
loop_
_entity.id
_entity.type
_entity.pdbx_description
1 polymer ?
#
loop_
_entity_poly.entity_id
_entity_poly.type
_entity_poly.pdbx_seq_one_letter_code
_entity_poly.pdbx_strand_id
1 'polypeptide(L)'
;RGVTCEKFGLKTGEGVNDVVDYKYIPKEDITKEIQTMGKMSDFEPAKKVIDSYHSESILLVVDREQKYGETYLICYTDEARDEYLRGIMETQEALREQLKAEMQAEEDRRAAEFARLNVVY
;
A
#
# COMPACT_ATOMS: atom_id res chain seq x y z
N ARG A 1 0.90 -11.85 13.20
CA ARG A 1 0.10 -10.87 12.44
C ARG A 1 0.21 -11.00 10.92
N GLY A 2 1.21 -11.71 10.36
CA GLY A 2 1.31 -11.92 8.90
C GLY A 2 0.14 -12.70 8.26
N VAL A 3 -0.51 -13.60 9.02
CA VAL A 3 -1.62 -14.43 8.53
C VAL A 3 -2.81 -13.58 8.05
N THR A 4 -3.11 -12.48 8.74
CA THR A 4 -4.19 -11.57 8.36
C THR A 4 -3.86 -10.86 7.05
N CYS A 5 -2.61 -10.41 6.88
CA CYS A 5 -2.18 -9.80 5.62
C CYS A 5 -2.26 -10.77 4.43
N GLU A 6 -1.91 -12.04 4.64
CA GLU A 6 -2.02 -13.08 3.62
C GLU A 6 -3.49 -13.36 3.28
N LYS A 7 -4.34 -13.53 4.30
CA LYS A 7 -5.77 -13.82 4.13
C LYS A 7 -6.51 -12.74 3.36
N PHE A 8 -6.26 -11.47 3.69
CA PHE A 8 -6.90 -10.34 3.03
C PHE A 8 -6.17 -9.93 1.73
N GLY A 9 -5.11 -10.66 1.34
CA GLY A 9 -4.36 -10.43 0.10
C GLY A 9 -3.67 -9.07 0.06
N LEU A 10 -3.11 -8.66 1.20
CA LEU A 10 -2.20 -7.51 1.31
C LEU A 10 -0.77 -7.90 0.89
N LYS A 11 -0.42 -9.20 0.95
CA LYS A 11 0.86 -9.70 0.42
C LYS A 11 0.82 -9.91 -1.09
N THR A 12 1.89 -9.52 -1.76
CA THR A 12 2.14 -9.72 -3.20
C THR A 12 3.22 -10.78 -3.49
N GLY A 13 3.95 -11.24 -2.47
CA GLY A 13 5.04 -12.20 -2.59
C GLY A 13 5.43 -12.84 -1.25
N GLU A 14 6.51 -13.62 -1.26
CA GLU A 14 7.00 -14.32 -0.05
C GLU A 14 7.79 -13.41 0.90
N GLY A 15 8.38 -12.33 0.37
CA GLY A 15 9.18 -11.38 1.13
C GLY A 15 8.36 -10.55 2.12
N VAL A 16 9.05 -10.04 3.15
CA VAL A 16 8.44 -9.17 4.18
C VAL A 16 8.00 -7.83 3.57
N ASN A 17 8.70 -7.36 2.53
CA ASN A 17 8.40 -6.11 1.83
C ASN A 17 7.45 -6.31 0.63
N ASP A 18 7.09 -7.55 0.30
CA ASP A 18 6.21 -7.86 -0.83
C ASP A 18 4.75 -7.68 -0.39
N VAL A 19 4.35 -6.44 -0.20
CA VAL A 19 3.04 -6.03 0.30
C VAL A 19 2.51 -4.86 -0.52
N VAL A 20 1.19 -4.74 -0.67
CA VAL A 20 0.56 -3.56 -1.26
C VAL A 20 0.63 -2.37 -0.29
N ASP A 21 0.53 -1.14 -0.80
CA ASP A 21 0.46 0.06 0.05
C ASP A 21 -0.85 0.13 0.85
N TYR A 22 -1.95 -0.23 0.19
CA TYR A 22 -3.27 -0.24 0.79
C TYR A 22 -4.21 -1.21 0.09
N LYS A 23 -5.30 -1.58 0.78
CA LYS A 23 -6.38 -2.37 0.19
C LYS A 23 -7.72 -2.07 0.85
N TYR A 24 -8.77 -1.97 0.03
CA TYR A 24 -10.14 -1.93 0.52
C TYR A 24 -10.63 -3.33 0.79
N ILE A 25 -11.07 -3.58 2.02
CA ILE A 25 -11.67 -4.84 2.44
C ILE A 25 -13.15 -4.61 2.76
N PRO A 26 -14.06 -5.47 2.27
CA PRO A 26 -15.46 -5.42 2.65
C PRO A 26 -15.62 -5.52 4.16
N LYS A 27 -16.45 -4.65 4.73
CA LYS A 27 -16.76 -4.64 6.16
C LYS A 27 -17.35 -5.98 6.60
N GLU A 28 -18.18 -6.59 5.76
CA GLU A 28 -18.76 -7.92 6.01
C GLU A 28 -17.69 -8.99 6.27
N ASP A 29 -16.61 -9.00 5.49
CA ASP A 29 -15.53 -9.99 5.65
C ASP A 29 -14.76 -9.78 6.96
N ILE A 30 -14.53 -8.52 7.33
CA ILE A 30 -13.93 -8.16 8.63
C ILE A 30 -14.84 -8.58 9.78
N THR A 31 -16.14 -8.30 9.69
CA THR A 31 -17.10 -8.67 10.73
C THR A 31 -17.22 -10.19 10.87
N LYS A 32 -17.25 -10.94 9.76
CA LYS A 32 -17.20 -12.42 9.76
C LYS A 32 -15.94 -12.94 10.41
N GLU A 33 -14.79 -12.30 10.18
CA GLU A 33 -13.54 -12.68 10.81
C GLU A 33 -13.58 -12.50 12.32
N ILE A 34 -14.08 -11.35 12.77
CA ILE A 34 -14.27 -11.07 14.21
C ILE A 34 -15.23 -12.08 14.83
N GLN A 35 -16.31 -12.45 14.14
CA GLN A 35 -17.25 -13.48 14.62
C GLN A 35 -16.61 -14.87 14.70
N THR A 36 -15.78 -15.23 13.72
CA THR A 36 -15.15 -16.55 13.62
C THR A 36 -14.01 -16.72 14.62
N MET A 37 -13.14 -15.72 14.73
CA MET A 37 -11.94 -15.77 15.57
C MET A 37 -12.13 -15.15 16.96
N GLY A 38 -13.21 -14.38 17.16
CA GLY A 38 -13.48 -13.69 18.42
C GLY A 38 -12.32 -12.79 18.83
N LYS A 39 -11.86 -12.95 20.08
CA LYS A 39 -10.74 -12.21 20.65
C LYS A 39 -9.38 -12.49 20.00
N MET A 40 -9.28 -13.49 19.14
CA MET A 40 -8.06 -13.77 18.38
C MET A 40 -8.00 -13.00 17.06
N SER A 41 -9.10 -12.34 16.66
CA SER A 41 -9.11 -11.49 15.48
C SER A 41 -8.29 -10.22 15.73
N ASP A 42 -7.39 -9.89 14.81
CA ASP A 42 -6.65 -8.62 14.87
C ASP A 42 -7.59 -7.40 14.78
N PHE A 43 -8.82 -7.57 14.27
CA PHE A 43 -9.82 -6.50 14.16
C PHE A 43 -10.70 -6.35 15.41
N GLU A 44 -10.61 -7.25 16.39
CA GLU A 44 -11.46 -7.21 17.58
C GLU A 44 -11.37 -5.89 18.36
N PRO A 45 -10.16 -5.32 18.59
CA PRO A 45 -10.04 -4.05 19.31
C PRO A 45 -10.76 -2.89 18.60
N ALA A 46 -10.83 -2.95 17.28
CA ALA A 46 -11.47 -1.94 16.43
C ALA A 46 -12.95 -2.25 16.13
N LYS A 47 -13.51 -3.36 16.62
CA LYS A 47 -14.87 -3.83 16.28
C LYS A 47 -15.94 -2.76 16.40
N LYS A 48 -15.98 -2.04 17.53
CA LYS A 48 -17.02 -1.00 17.78
C LYS A 48 -16.97 0.11 16.73
N VAL A 49 -15.76 0.47 16.34
CA VAL A 49 -15.50 1.55 15.39
C VAL A 49 -15.85 1.10 13.98
N ILE A 50 -15.45 -0.12 13.61
CA ILE A 50 -15.82 -0.79 12.37
C ILE A 50 -17.34 -0.89 12.22
N ASP A 51 -18.05 -1.31 13.28
CA ASP A 51 -19.51 -1.41 13.28
C ASP A 51 -20.18 -0.02 13.05
N SER A 52 -19.60 1.05 13.60
CA SER A 52 -20.08 2.42 13.45
C SER A 52 -19.72 3.11 12.12
N TYR A 53 -18.82 2.51 11.34
CA TYR A 53 -18.41 3.08 10.06
C TYR A 53 -19.52 2.91 9.01
N HIS A 54 -19.90 4.00 8.36
CA HIS A 54 -21.02 4.06 7.43
C HIS A 54 -20.72 3.40 6.08
N SER A 55 -19.44 3.32 5.69
CA SER A 55 -19.07 2.71 4.40
C SER A 55 -19.00 1.19 4.50
N GLU A 56 -19.39 0.52 3.42
CA GLU A 56 -19.36 -0.94 3.29
C GLU A 56 -17.95 -1.52 3.11
N SER A 57 -16.95 -0.67 2.85
CA SER A 57 -15.55 -1.06 2.67
C SER A 57 -14.64 -0.24 3.57
N ILE A 58 -13.68 -0.91 4.20
CA ILE A 58 -12.70 -0.31 5.09
C ILE A 58 -11.33 -0.36 4.43
N LEU A 59 -10.59 0.75 4.52
CA LEU A 59 -9.24 0.83 3.98
C LEU A 59 -8.24 0.28 5.01
N LEU A 60 -7.47 -0.72 4.60
CA LEU A 60 -6.28 -1.17 5.31
C LEU A 60 -5.05 -0.56 4.64
N VAL A 61 -4.21 0.12 5.41
CA VAL A 61 -2.95 0.72 4.94
C VAL A 61 -1.80 -0.05 5.55
N VAL A 62 -0.83 -0.49 4.75
CA VAL A 62 0.33 -1.21 5.27
C VAL A 62 1.35 -0.22 5.81
N ASP A 63 1.78 -0.42 7.05
CA ASP A 63 2.80 0.42 7.69
C ASP A 63 4.20 -0.06 7.27
N ARG A 64 4.55 0.18 6.00
CA ARG A 64 5.83 -0.24 5.42
C ARG A 64 7.04 0.35 6.16
N GLU A 65 6.90 1.57 6.64
CA GLU A 65 7.98 2.28 7.36
C GLU A 65 8.03 1.92 8.85
N GLN A 66 7.13 1.06 9.33
CA GLN A 66 6.95 0.75 10.75
C GLN A 66 6.83 2.02 11.62
N LYS A 67 6.22 3.07 11.07
CA LYS A 67 6.04 4.36 11.75
C LYS A 67 5.21 4.23 13.02
N TYR A 68 4.27 3.30 13.03
CA TYR A 68 3.40 2.98 14.15
C TYR A 68 3.75 1.63 14.80
N GLY A 69 4.73 0.90 14.27
CA GLY A 69 5.15 -0.41 14.77
C GLY A 69 4.13 -1.53 14.54
N GLU A 70 3.15 -1.28 13.67
CA GLU A 70 2.09 -2.21 13.32
C GLU A 70 2.34 -2.81 11.93
N THR A 71 1.70 -3.93 11.60
CA THR A 71 1.80 -4.47 10.22
C THR A 71 0.93 -3.69 9.26
N TYR A 72 -0.24 -3.25 9.73
CA TYR A 72 -1.19 -2.46 8.96
C TYR A 72 -2.03 -1.60 9.91
N LEU A 73 -2.62 -0.56 9.34
CA LEU A 73 -3.49 0.39 9.99
C LEU A 73 -4.90 0.24 9.41
N ILE A 74 -5.90 0.39 10.26
CA ILE A 74 -7.31 0.34 9.87
C ILE A 74 -7.81 1.78 9.80
N CYS A 75 -8.11 2.26 8.60
CA CYS A 75 -8.68 3.59 8.40
C CYS A 75 -10.21 3.50 8.43
N TYR A 76 -10.79 4.00 9.52
CA TYR A 76 -12.23 4.02 9.77
C TYR A 76 -12.82 5.44 9.82
N THR A 77 -12.01 6.47 9.55
CA THR A 77 -12.47 7.84 9.35
C THR A 77 -12.16 8.26 7.93
N ASP A 78 -13.05 9.07 7.34
CA ASP A 78 -12.86 9.55 5.98
C ASP A 78 -11.66 10.51 5.91
N GLU A 79 -11.41 11.28 6.98
CA GLU A 79 -10.26 12.18 7.07
C GLU A 79 -8.94 11.40 7.05
N ALA A 80 -8.81 10.33 7.87
CA ALA A 80 -7.59 9.53 7.89
C ALA A 80 -7.40 8.82 6.56
N ARG A 81 -8.48 8.26 5.99
CA ARG A 81 -8.44 7.63 4.67
C ARG A 81 -7.88 8.59 3.63
N ASP A 82 -8.43 9.80 3.55
CA ASP A 82 -8.06 10.77 2.54
C ASP A 82 -6.64 11.32 2.75
N GLU A 83 -6.21 11.46 4.01
CA GLU A 83 -4.83 11.84 4.37
C GLU A 83 -3.81 10.76 3.94
N TYR A 84 -4.05 9.50 4.29
CA TYR A 84 -3.16 8.40 3.92
C TYR A 84 -3.12 8.19 2.40
N LEU A 85 -4.28 8.23 1.73
CA LEU A 85 -4.32 8.09 0.26
C LEU A 85 -3.57 9.23 -0.44
N ARG A 86 -3.68 10.47 0.06
CA ARG A 86 -2.93 11.60 -0.49
C ARG A 86 -1.42 11.40 -0.34
N GLY A 87 -0.96 11.01 0.85
CA GLY A 87 0.47 10.74 1.07
C GLY A 87 1.00 9.58 0.20
N ILE A 88 0.20 8.54 0.00
CA ILE A 88 0.55 7.43 -0.91
C ILE A 88 0.61 7.93 -2.35
N MET A 89 -0.36 8.73 -2.81
CA MET A 89 -0.37 9.28 -4.17
C MET A 89 0.84 10.19 -4.43
N GLU A 90 1.19 11.08 -3.50
CA GLU A 90 2.36 11.96 -3.61
C GLU A 90 3.66 11.15 -3.72
N THR A 91 3.78 10.09 -2.91
CA THR A 91 4.94 9.20 -2.94
C THR A 91 5.05 8.43 -4.26
N GLN A 92 3.92 7.92 -4.76
CA GLN A 92 3.85 7.19 -6.03
C GLN A 92 4.16 8.11 -7.23
N GLU A 93 3.72 9.37 -7.18
CA GLU A 93 4.02 10.37 -8.20
C GLU A 93 5.52 10.72 -8.21
N ALA A 94 6.09 11.02 -7.05
CA ALA A 94 7.53 11.33 -6.93
C ALA A 94 8.41 10.16 -7.43
N LEU A 95 8.05 8.92 -7.08
CA LEU A 95 8.77 7.73 -7.57
C LEU A 95 8.66 7.60 -9.09
N ARG A 96 7.48 7.86 -9.66
CA ARG A 96 7.24 7.80 -11.10
C ARG A 96 8.01 8.88 -11.85
N GLU A 97 8.13 10.08 -11.30
CA GLU A 97 8.94 11.15 -11.87
C GLU A 97 10.43 10.82 -11.84
N GLN A 98 10.93 10.27 -10.73
CA GLN A 98 12.32 9.79 -10.64
C GLN A 98 12.62 8.73 -11.69
N LEU A 99 11.74 7.73 -11.82
CA LEU A 99 11.91 6.66 -12.81
C LEU A 99 11.93 7.20 -14.25
N LYS A 100 11.06 8.17 -14.56
CA LYS A 100 11.03 8.84 -15.87
C LYS A 100 12.32 9.63 -16.13
N ALA A 101 12.82 10.36 -15.14
CA ALA A 101 14.05 11.12 -15.27
C ALA A 101 15.26 10.21 -15.50
N GLU A 102 15.32 9.07 -14.80
CA GLU A 102 16.38 8.07 -14.98
C GLU A 102 16.33 7.44 -16.38
N MET A 103 15.14 7.03 -16.85
CA MET A 103 14.98 6.51 -18.21
C MET A 103 15.39 7.53 -19.27
N GLN A 104 14.99 8.79 -19.11
CA GLN A 104 15.33 9.84 -20.05
C GLN A 104 16.83 10.16 -20.07
N ALA A 105 17.48 10.15 -18.90
CA ALA A 105 18.93 10.31 -18.81
C ALA A 105 19.69 9.13 -19.46
N GLU A 106 19.18 7.90 -19.34
CA GLU A 106 19.75 6.74 -20.02
C GLU A 106 19.59 6.83 -21.54
N GLU A 107 18.42 7.25 -22.03
CA GLU A 107 18.17 7.47 -23.45
C GLU A 107 19.07 8.57 -24.02
N ASP A 108 19.23 9.70 -23.33
CA ASP A 108 20.12 10.79 -23.74
C ASP A 108 21.59 10.34 -23.76
N ARG A 109 22.02 9.55 -22.77
CA ARG A 109 23.36 8.97 -22.72
C ARG A 109 23.60 8.01 -23.89
N ARG A 110 22.64 7.14 -24.18
CA ARG A 110 22.70 6.18 -25.29
C ARG A 110 22.68 6.88 -26.64
N ALA A 111 21.88 7.94 -26.79
CA ALA A 111 21.83 8.77 -27.99
C ALA A 111 23.15 9.51 -28.21
N ALA A 112 23.76 10.07 -27.16
CA ALA A 112 25.05 10.74 -27.22
C ALA A 112 26.19 9.76 -27.60
N GLU A 113 26.17 8.54 -27.06
CA GLU A 113 27.13 7.49 -27.42
C GLU A 113 26.98 7.07 -28.90
N PHE A 114 25.75 6.85 -29.35
CA PHE A 114 25.46 6.51 -30.74
C PHE A 114 25.88 7.63 -31.70
N ALA A 115 25.58 8.89 -31.37
CA ALA A 115 26.02 10.04 -32.16
C ALA A 115 27.54 10.15 -32.23
N ARG A 116 28.26 9.90 -31.12
CA ARG A 116 29.72 9.89 -31.10
C ARG A 116 30.31 8.79 -31.99
N LEU A 117 29.73 7.59 -31.98
CA LEU A 117 30.17 6.47 -32.81
C LEU A 117 29.91 6.72 -34.30
N ASN A 118 28.78 7.35 -34.64
CA ASN A 118 28.40 7.62 -36.03
C ASN A 118 29.16 8.80 -36.67
N VAL A 119 29.84 9.64 -35.88
CA VAL A 119 30.69 10.73 -36.37
C VAL A 119 32.09 10.25 -36.78
N VAL A 120 32.48 9.03 -36.42
CA VAL A 120 33.84 8.48 -36.63
C VAL A 120 33.95 7.63 -37.92
N TYR A 121 32.87 7.47 -38.71
CA TYR A 121 32.87 6.74 -39.99
C TYR A 121 32.68 7.65 -41.21
#